data_AF-A0A8J8PC87-F1
#
_entry.id   AF-A0A8J8PC87-F1
#
_cell.length_a   1.000
_cell.length_b   1.000
_cell.length_c   1.000
_cell.angle_alpha   90.00
_cell.angle_beta   90.00
_cell.angle_gamma   90.00
#
_symmetry.space_group_name_H-M   'P 1'
#
loop_
_entity.id
_entity.type
_entity.pdbx_description
1 polymer ?
#
loop_
_entity_poly.entity_id
_entity_poly.type
_entity_poly.pdbx_seq_one_letter_code
_entity_poly.pdbx_strand_id
1 'polypeptide(L)' 'MAVITYETPDGLAEIEVPPSEISYDGSRHHWKVKTDERNGREIHAYIPRERVFAVEVKGKRAGTQITRS' A
#
# COMPACT_ATOMS: atom_id res chain seq x y z
N MET A 1 0.77 -10.89 5.08
CA MET A 1 0.14 -9.60 5.43
C MET A 1 1.01 -8.48 4.90
N ALA A 2 0.43 -7.47 4.28
CA ALA A 2 1.12 -6.28 3.81
C ALA A 2 0.50 -5.05 4.47
N VAL A 3 1.35 -4.16 4.98
CA VAL A 3 0.98 -2.91 5.62
C VAL A 3 1.58 -1.78 4.82
N ILE A 4 0.78 -0.78 4.44
CA ILE A 4 1.24 0.44 3.78
C ILE A 4 0.92 1.64 4.67
N THR A 5 1.95 2.40 5.03
CA THR A 5 1.84 3.64 5.82
C THR A 5 2.04 4.82 4.87
N TYR A 6 1.06 5.73 4.83
CA TYR A 6 1.04 6.85 3.89
C TYR A 6 0.41 8.11 4.47
N GLU A 7 0.70 9.26 3.87
CA GLU A 7 0.13 10.56 4.26
C GLU A 7 -1.27 10.78 3.68
N THR A 8 -2.19 11.19 4.55
CA THR A 8 -3.51 11.74 4.22
C THR A 8 -3.59 13.19 4.72
N PRO A 9 -4.59 13.97 4.27
CA PRO A 9 -4.82 15.33 4.79
C PRO A 9 -5.00 15.39 6.31
N ASP A 10 -5.45 14.28 6.92
CA ASP A 10 -5.72 14.16 8.35
C ASP A 10 -4.52 13.62 9.15
N GLY A 11 -3.42 13.21 8.47
CA GLY A 11 -2.21 12.68 9.10
C GLY A 11 -1.70 11.38 8.48
N LEU A 12 -1.00 10.56 9.26
CA LEU A 12 -0.55 9.24 8.78
C LEU A 12 -1.70 8.23 8.86
N ALA A 13 -1.91 7.50 7.77
CA ALA A 13 -2.86 6.39 7.69
C ALA A 13 -2.12 5.09 7.35
N GLU A 14 -2.66 3.99 7.86
CA GLU A 14 -2.15 2.64 7.59
C GLU A 14 -3.26 1.80 6.96
N ILE A 15 -2.91 1.04 5.92
CA ILE A 15 -3.80 0.03 5.33
C ILE A 15 -3.13 -1.33 5.43
N GLU A 16 -3.87 -2.30 5.97
CA GLU A 16 -3.46 -3.69 6.09
C GLU A 16 -4.24 -4.55 5.11
N VAL A 17 -3.54 -5.24 4.21
CA VAL A 17 -4.15 -6.12 3.20
C VAL A 17 -3.35 -7.41 3.03
N PRO A 18 -3.91 -8.46 2.42
CA PRO A 18 -3.14 -9.60 1.96
C PRO A 18 -2.05 -9.16 0.96
N PRO A 19 -0.88 -9.83 0.92
CA PRO A 19 0.21 -9.48 0.01
C PRO A 19 -0.15 -9.66 -1.48
N SER A 20 -1.17 -10.46 -1.79
CA SER A 20 -1.74 -10.60 -3.14
C SER A 20 -2.60 -9.41 -3.56
N GLU A 21 -3.05 -8.60 -2.60
CA GLU A 21 -3.99 -7.48 -2.80
C GLU A 21 -3.28 -6.12 -2.84
N ILE A 22 -1.96 -6.11 -2.74
CA ILE A 22 -1.10 -4.94 -2.90
C ILE A 22 -0.20 -5.13 -4.12
N SER A 23 -0.15 -4.12 -4.98
CA SER A 23 0.75 -4.09 -6.13
C SER A 23 1.24 -2.67 -6.37
N TYR A 24 2.42 -2.54 -6.94
CA TYR A 24 2.97 -1.25 -7.34
C TYR A 24 2.81 -1.05 -8.84
N ASP A 25 2.08 0.00 -9.23
CA ASP A 25 1.97 0.45 -10.61
C ASP A 25 3.12 1.43 -10.91
N GLY A 26 4.17 0.90 -11.55
CA GLY A 26 5.33 1.69 -11.94
C GLY A 26 5.06 2.74 -13.03
N SER A 27 3.98 2.61 -13.80
CA SER A 27 3.65 3.59 -14.85
C SER A 27 3.04 4.85 -14.26
N ARG A 28 2.24 4.69 -13.20
CA ARG A 28 1.59 5.79 -12.49
C ARG A 28 2.38 6.23 -11.26
N HIS A 29 3.38 5.48 -10.84
CA HIS A 29 4.04 5.64 -9.54
C HIS A 29 3.07 5.57 -8.35
N HIS A 30 2.09 4.67 -8.42
CA HIS A 30 1.07 4.50 -7.38
C HIS A 30 1.08 3.07 -6.82
N TRP A 31 0.83 2.93 -5.54
CA TRP A 31 0.47 1.67 -4.92
C TRP A 31 -1.02 1.42 -5.10
N LYS A 32 -1.37 0.28 -5.69
CA LYS A 32 -2.73 -0.21 -5.83
C LYS A 32 -3.00 -1.21 -4.72
N VAL A 33 -4.01 -0.93 -3.90
CA VAL A 33 -4.35 -1.71 -2.72
C VAL A 33 -5.85 -2.03 -2.77
N LYS A 34 -6.25 -3.31 -2.78
CA LYS A 34 -7.68 -3.69 -2.69
C LYS A 34 -8.15 -3.50 -1.23
N THR A 35 -8.94 -2.48 -0.97
CA THR A 35 -9.36 -2.11 0.38
C THR A 35 -10.67 -2.74 0.79
N ASP A 36 -11.56 -3.03 -0.16
CA ASP A 36 -12.89 -3.55 0.13
C ASP A 36 -13.50 -4.24 -1.11
N GLU A 37 -14.60 -4.95 -0.92
CA GLU A 37 -15.43 -5.49 -1.97
C GLU A 37 -16.90 -5.14 -1.68
N ARG A 38 -17.46 -4.26 -2.50
CA ARG A 38 -18.84 -3.77 -2.31
C ARG A 38 -19.69 -4.16 -3.50
N ASN A 39 -20.74 -4.94 -3.26
CA ASN A 39 -21.65 -5.45 -4.30
C ASN A 39 -20.91 -6.23 -5.42
N GLY A 40 -19.93 -7.08 -5.06
CA GLY A 40 -19.13 -7.85 -6.01
C GLY A 40 -18.18 -7.04 -6.88
N ARG A 41 -17.93 -5.77 -6.52
CA ARG A 41 -16.93 -4.92 -7.16
C ARG A 41 -15.76 -4.69 -6.20
N GLU A 42 -14.57 -5.03 -6.69
CA GLU A 42 -13.32 -4.77 -5.99
C GLU A 42 -13.07 -3.26 -5.92
N ILE A 43 -12.97 -2.72 -4.71
CA ILE A 43 -12.60 -1.33 -4.48
C ILE A 43 -11.09 -1.29 -4.27
N HIS A 44 -10.40 -0.55 -5.13
CA HIS A 44 -8.97 -0.32 -5.02
C HIS A 44 -8.67 1.12 -4.62
N ALA A 45 -7.86 1.28 -3.58
CA ALA A 45 -7.19 2.53 -3.28
C ALA A 45 -5.93 2.67 -4.12
N TYR A 46 -5.71 3.86 -4.67
CA TYR A 46 -4.50 4.24 -5.39
C TYR A 46 -3.75 5.28 -4.55
N ILE A 47 -2.59 4.90 -4.04
CA ILE A 47 -1.79 5.72 -3.13
C ILE A 47 -0.53 6.17 -3.86
N PRO A 48 -0.32 7.47 -4.09
CA PRO A 48 0.89 7.98 -4.75
C PRO A 48 2.15 7.59 -3.99
N ARG A 49 3.21 7.15 -4.69
CA ARG A 49 4.48 6.75 -4.08
C ARG A 49 5.07 7.84 -3.19
N GLU A 50 4.92 9.10 -3.56
CA GLU A 50 5.44 10.26 -2.82
C GLU A 50 4.85 10.39 -1.40
N ARG A 51 3.62 9.93 -1.21
CA ARG A 51 2.92 9.93 0.09
C ARG A 51 3.22 8.70 0.92
N VAL A 52 3.83 7.67 0.33
CA VAL A 52 4.13 6.41 1.02
C VAL A 52 5.42 6.55 1.82
N PHE A 53 5.30 6.39 3.13
CA PHE A 53 6.42 6.37 4.05
C PHE A 53 7.04 4.98 4.16
N ALA A 54 6.21 3.96 4.33
CA ALA A 54 6.68 2.59 4.53
C ALA A 54 5.71 1.57 3.89
N VAL A 55 6.28 0.46 3.43
CA VAL A 55 5.52 -0.73 3.02
C VAL A 55 6.18 -1.95 3.66
N GLU A 56 5.46 -2.65 4.52
CA GLU A 56 5.93 -3.86 5.19
C GLU A 56 5.13 -5.07 4.73
N VAL A 57 5.79 -6.09 4.18
CA VAL A 57 5.11 -7.32 3.72
C VAL A 57 5.52 -8.51 4.61
N LYS A 58 4.82 -8.68 5.74
CA LYS A 58 4.93 -9.87 6.62
C LYS A 58 4.55 -11.15 5.86
N GLY A 59 5.55 -11.96 5.52
CA GLY A 59 5.35 -13.27 4.85
C GLY A 59 6.28 -13.52 3.66
N LYS A 60 6.95 -12.50 3.14
CA LYS A 60 8.15 -12.67 2.32
C LYS A 60 9.35 -12.25 3.15
N ARG A 61 10.29 -13.18 3.41
CA ARG A 61 11.68 -12.81 3.70
C ARG A 61 12.22 -12.08 2.47
N ALA A 62 11.97 -10.79 2.37
CA ALA A 62 12.63 -9.90 1.43
C ALA A 62 12.60 -8.51 2.09
N GLY A 63 13.68 -8.20 2.81
CA GLY A 63 13.89 -6.87 3.34
C GLY A 63 13.85 -5.86 2.19
N THR A 64 12.89 -4.96 2.24
CA THR A 64 13.02 -3.67 1.55
C THR A 64 12.72 -2.62 2.60
N GLN A 65 13.73 -2.38 3.41
CA GLN A 65 13.74 -1.26 4.35
C GLN A 65 13.94 -0.02 3.49
N ILE A 66 12.87 0.73 3.25
CA ILE A 66 12.96 2.04 2.61
C ILE A 66 13.41 3.03 3.68
N THR A 67 14.71 3.09 3.94
CA THR A 67 15.30 4.12 4.79
C THR A 67 15.32 5.44 4.01
N ARG A 68 14.54 6.43 4.44
CA ARG A 68 14.73 7.83 4.02
C ARG A 68 15.94 8.38 4.78
N SER A 69 16.98 8.78 4.05
CA SER A 69 18.09 9.62 4.52
C SER A 69 17.66 11.08 4.67
#